data_AF-A0A2X3KUA5-F1
#
_entry.id   AF-A0A2X3KUA5-F1
#
_cell.length_a   1.000
_cell.length_b   1.000
_cell.length_c   1.000
_cell.angle_alpha   90.00
_cell.angle_beta   90.00
_cell.angle_gamma   90.00
#
_symmetry.space_group_name_H-M   'P 1'
#
loop_
_entity.id
_entity.type
_entity.pdbx_description
1 polymer ?
#
loop_
_entity_poly.entity_id
_entity_poly.type
_entity_poly.pdbx_seq_one_letter_code
_entity_poly.pdbx_strand_id
1 'polypeptide(L)'
;MLDVGCGGGILAESMAREGANVTGLDMGFEPLQVARLHALESGVKVNYVQETVEEHASKHAGQYDVVTCMEMLEHVPDPQSVVHACARLVKPGGHVFFSTINRNGKAWLMAVVGAEYVMRMVPKGTHDVKKFIKPPSFYAGWMKPRCASAI
;
A
#
# COMPACT_ATOMS: atom_id res chain seq x y z
N MET A 1 -4.57 -11.83 -7.41
CA MET A 1 -3.80 -10.65 -6.99
C MET A 1 -4.33 -10.15 -5.66
N LEU A 2 -3.44 -9.65 -4.79
CA LEU A 2 -3.79 -8.94 -3.56
C LEU A 2 -3.37 -7.47 -3.67
N ASP A 3 -4.27 -6.56 -3.29
CA ASP A 3 -3.99 -5.13 -3.16
C ASP A 3 -4.08 -4.71 -1.69
N VAL A 4 -2.94 -4.42 -1.08
CA VAL A 4 -2.78 -4.08 0.35
C VAL A 4 -2.86 -2.57 0.53
N GLY A 5 -3.78 -2.12 1.38
CA GLY A 5 -4.10 -0.70 1.52
C GLY A 5 -4.94 -0.20 0.35
N CYS A 6 -5.91 -1.01 -0.10
CA CYS A 6 -6.65 -0.74 -1.34
C CYS A 6 -7.55 0.50 -1.29
N GLY A 7 -7.84 1.02 -0.09
CA GLY A 7 -8.67 2.20 0.13
C GLY A 7 -10.00 2.12 -0.63
N GLY A 8 -10.24 3.09 -1.51
CA GLY A 8 -11.43 3.18 -2.36
C GLY A 8 -11.44 2.25 -3.58
N GLY A 9 -10.45 1.37 -3.75
CA GLY A 9 -10.50 0.30 -4.74
C GLY A 9 -10.00 0.64 -6.15
N ILE A 10 -9.36 1.80 -6.37
CA ILE A 10 -8.96 2.27 -7.71
C ILE A 10 -8.09 1.24 -8.45
N LEU A 11 -7.01 0.78 -7.81
CA LEU A 11 -6.12 -0.22 -8.41
C LEU A 11 -6.80 -1.59 -8.47
N ALA A 12 -7.42 -2.01 -7.36
CA ALA A 12 -8.09 -3.31 -7.26
C ALA A 12 -9.13 -3.52 -8.38
N GLU A 13 -10.00 -2.54 -8.62
CA GLU A 13 -11.00 -2.61 -9.70
C GLU A 13 -10.38 -2.57 -11.09
N SER A 14 -9.36 -1.74 -11.29
CA SER A 14 -8.70 -1.63 -12.60
C SER A 14 -8.06 -2.96 -12.97
N MET A 15 -7.39 -3.63 -12.03
CA MET A 15 -6.82 -4.95 -12.25
C MET A 15 -7.89 -6.03 -12.45
N ALA A 16 -9.03 -5.93 -11.76
CA ALA A 16 -10.14 -6.84 -11.99
C ALA A 16 -10.80 -6.65 -13.37
N ARG A 17 -10.85 -5.42 -13.89
CA ARG A 17 -11.28 -5.14 -15.28
C ARG A 17 -10.35 -5.77 -16.32
N GLU A 18 -9.05 -5.82 -16.03
CA GLU A 18 -8.06 -6.53 -16.85
C GLU A 18 -8.10 -8.06 -16.67
N GLY A 19 -9.09 -8.59 -15.94
CA GLY A 19 -9.33 -10.02 -15.79
C GLY A 19 -8.61 -10.68 -14.61
N ALA A 20 -7.96 -9.91 -13.73
CA ALA A 20 -7.37 -10.48 -12.52
C ALA A 20 -8.45 -10.88 -11.50
N ASN A 21 -8.24 -12.00 -10.80
CA ASN A 21 -9.01 -12.31 -9.59
C ASN A 21 -8.41 -11.53 -8.42
N VAL A 22 -9.09 -10.47 -7.98
CA VAL A 22 -8.54 -9.49 -7.03
C VAL A 22 -9.16 -9.61 -5.65
N THR A 23 -8.30 -9.63 -4.64
CA THR A 23 -8.66 -9.31 -3.25
C THR A 23 -8.09 -7.94 -2.90
N GLY A 24 -8.94 -7.02 -2.43
CA GLY A 24 -8.54 -5.73 -1.86
C GLY A 24 -8.60 -5.80 -0.34
N LEU A 25 -7.54 -5.38 0.33
CA LEU A 25 -7.42 -5.39 1.79
C LEU A 25 -7.18 -3.98 2.29
N ASP A 26 -7.95 -3.54 3.28
CA ASP A 26 -7.73 -2.27 3.98
C ASP A 26 -8.24 -2.35 5.43
N MET A 27 -7.77 -1.49 6.32
CA MET A 27 -8.32 -1.38 7.69
C MET A 27 -9.46 -0.36 7.78
N GLY A 28 -9.53 0.61 6.87
CA GLY A 28 -10.53 1.65 6.82
C GLY A 28 -11.91 1.09 6.43
N PHE A 29 -12.89 1.23 7.33
CA PHE A 29 -14.25 0.80 7.05
C PHE A 29 -14.89 1.63 5.92
N GLU A 30 -14.82 2.95 6.02
CA GLU A 30 -15.46 3.87 5.08
C GLU A 30 -14.89 3.76 3.66
N PRO A 31 -13.56 3.74 3.43
CA PRO A 31 -13.00 3.52 2.10
C PRO A 31 -13.44 2.20 1.48
N LEU A 32 -13.49 1.12 2.26
CA LEU A 32 -13.95 -0.18 1.75
C LEU A 32 -15.43 -0.17 1.38
N GLN A 33 -16.28 0.57 2.10
CA GLN A 33 -17.69 0.72 1.74
C GLN A 33 -17.84 1.45 0.39
N VAL A 34 -17.04 2.50 0.16
CA VAL A 34 -16.97 3.19 -1.13
C VAL A 34 -16.49 2.24 -2.22
N ALA A 35 -15.43 1.48 -1.97
CA ALA A 35 -14.87 0.52 -2.93
C ALA A 35 -15.88 -0.58 -3.31
N ARG A 36 -16.62 -1.12 -2.34
CA ARG A 36 -17.68 -2.11 -2.59
C ARG A 36 -18.82 -1.55 -3.43
N LEU A 37 -19.25 -0.33 -3.12
CA LEU A 37 -20.32 0.35 -3.87
C LEU A 37 -19.89 0.61 -5.31
N HIS A 38 -18.70 1.18 -5.50
CA HIS A 38 -18.19 1.52 -6.82
C HIS A 38 -17.94 0.28 -7.69
N ALA A 39 -17.45 -0.81 -7.09
CA ALA A 39 -17.31 -2.10 -7.78
C ALA A 39 -18.68 -2.67 -8.21
N LEU A 40 -19.72 -2.52 -7.39
CA LEU A 40 -21.09 -2.93 -7.74
C LEU A 40 -21.64 -2.10 -8.90
N GLU A 41 -21.51 -0.78 -8.85
CA GLU A 41 -21.94 0.14 -9.92
C GLU A 41 -21.20 -0.12 -11.23
N SER A 42 -19.90 -0.45 -11.14
CA SER A 42 -19.05 -0.76 -12.29
C SER A 42 -19.22 -2.18 -12.82
N GLY A 43 -19.98 -3.05 -12.14
CA GLY A 43 -20.14 -4.46 -12.50
C GLY A 43 -18.84 -5.27 -12.39
N VAL A 44 -17.87 -4.82 -11.58
CA VAL A 44 -16.56 -5.44 -11.41
C VAL A 44 -16.55 -6.29 -10.15
N LYS A 45 -16.05 -7.52 -10.23
CA LYS A 45 -15.96 -8.42 -9.08
C LYS A 45 -14.61 -8.30 -8.38
N VAL A 46 -14.62 -7.67 -7.20
CA VAL A 46 -13.46 -7.61 -6.29
C VAL A 46 -13.87 -8.14 -4.92
N ASN A 47 -13.02 -8.96 -4.31
CA ASN A 47 -13.21 -9.40 -2.93
C ASN A 47 -12.57 -8.40 -1.97
N TYR A 48 -13.37 -7.55 -1.33
CA TYR A 48 -12.86 -6.62 -0.32
C TYR A 48 -12.89 -7.25 1.08
N VAL A 49 -11.80 -7.10 1.84
CA VAL A 49 -11.63 -7.64 3.20
C VAL A 49 -11.11 -6.55 4.13
N GLN A 50 -11.69 -6.47 5.33
CA GLN A 50 -11.24 -5.55 6.36
C GLN A 50 -10.43 -6.30 7.42
N GLU A 51 -9.11 -6.30 7.29
CA GLU A 51 -8.17 -6.86 8.28
C GLU A 51 -6.75 -6.34 8.03
N THR A 52 -5.82 -6.62 8.95
CA THR A 52 -4.41 -6.28 8.75
C THR A 52 -3.75 -7.24 7.75
N VAL A 53 -2.68 -6.77 7.09
CA VAL A 53 -1.93 -7.63 6.16
C VAL A 53 -1.23 -8.78 6.91
N GLU A 54 -0.85 -8.57 8.17
CA GLU A 54 -0.26 -9.57 9.05
C GLU A 54 -1.25 -10.71 9.36
N GLU A 55 -2.47 -10.35 9.76
CA GLU A 55 -3.55 -11.32 9.99
C GLU A 55 -3.89 -12.07 8.70
N HIS A 56 -3.97 -11.37 7.57
CA HIS A 56 -4.21 -11.98 6.28
C HIS A 56 -3.08 -12.96 5.91
N ALA A 57 -1.81 -12.57 6.10
CA ALA A 57 -0.66 -13.42 5.85
C ALA A 57 -0.62 -14.67 6.73
N SER A 58 -1.19 -14.63 7.95
CA SER A 58 -1.30 -15.81 8.80
C SER A 58 -2.22 -16.90 8.22
N LYS A 59 -3.23 -16.51 7.42
CA LYS A 59 -4.26 -17.39 6.85
C LYS A 59 -4.02 -17.73 5.37
N HIS A 60 -3.36 -16.83 4.63
CA HIS A 60 -3.30 -16.86 3.16
C HIS A 60 -1.88 -16.92 2.58
N ALA A 61 -0.92 -17.51 3.30
CA ALA A 61 0.47 -17.60 2.85
C ALA A 61 0.60 -18.29 1.48
N GLY A 62 1.37 -17.69 0.57
CA GLY A 62 1.65 -18.23 -0.77
C GLY A 62 0.43 -18.36 -1.68
N GLN A 63 -0.62 -17.54 -1.50
CA GLN A 63 -1.85 -17.65 -2.30
C GLN A 63 -1.89 -16.72 -3.52
N TYR A 64 -1.03 -15.70 -3.57
CA TYR A 64 -1.11 -14.64 -4.57
C TYR A 64 0.05 -14.67 -5.56
N ASP A 65 -0.25 -14.60 -6.86
CA ASP A 65 0.77 -14.45 -7.92
C ASP A 65 1.40 -13.05 -7.90
N VAL A 66 0.60 -12.04 -7.52
CA VAL A 66 0.99 -10.63 -7.42
C VAL A 66 0.41 -10.05 -6.13
N VAL A 67 1.25 -9.34 -5.38
CA VAL A 67 0.88 -8.51 -4.23
C VAL A 67 1.30 -7.07 -4.50
N THR A 68 0.38 -6.12 -4.37
CA THR A 68 0.66 -4.68 -4.43
C THR A 68 0.47 -4.06 -3.05
N CYS A 69 1.32 -3.10 -2.70
CA CYS A 69 1.18 -2.27 -1.51
C CYS A 69 1.59 -0.84 -1.88
N MET A 70 0.62 -0.06 -2.31
CA MET A 70 0.83 1.26 -2.93
C MET A 70 0.46 2.37 -1.93
N GLU A 71 1.37 3.34 -1.74
CA GLU A 71 1.14 4.56 -0.95
C GLU A 71 0.63 4.33 0.50
N MET A 72 1.06 3.24 1.13
CA MET A 72 0.56 2.82 2.44
C MET A 72 1.64 2.71 3.52
N LEU A 73 2.89 2.39 3.13
CA LEU A 73 3.97 2.05 4.06
C LEU A 73 4.38 3.21 5.00
N GLU A 74 4.19 4.45 4.60
CA GLU A 74 4.47 5.65 5.41
C GLU A 74 3.45 5.88 6.54
N HIS A 75 2.31 5.19 6.50
CA HIS A 75 1.22 5.34 7.46
C HIS A 75 1.22 4.25 8.53
N VAL A 76 2.07 3.23 8.40
CA VAL A 76 2.10 2.10 9.34
C VAL A 76 3.15 2.27 10.45
N PRO A 77 2.91 1.75 11.66
CA PRO A 77 3.88 1.79 12.75
C PRO A 77 5.15 0.98 12.48
N ASP A 78 5.01 -0.17 11.81
CA ASP A 78 6.12 -1.08 11.48
C ASP A 78 6.05 -1.49 9.99
N PRO A 79 6.73 -0.73 9.10
CA PRO A 79 6.80 -1.05 7.68
C PRO A 79 7.51 -2.38 7.39
N GLN A 80 8.41 -2.84 8.26
CA GLN A 80 9.09 -4.13 8.07
C GLN A 80 8.12 -5.29 8.20
N SER A 81 7.24 -5.23 9.20
CA SER A 81 6.18 -6.22 9.40
C SER A 81 5.31 -6.37 8.14
N VAL A 82 4.88 -5.24 7.56
CA VAL A 82 4.09 -5.23 6.32
C VAL A 82 4.85 -5.85 5.15
N VAL A 83 6.12 -5.48 4.95
CA VAL A 83 6.95 -6.05 3.87
C VAL A 83 7.10 -7.57 4.03
N HIS A 84 7.35 -8.05 5.26
CA HIS A 84 7.43 -9.49 5.52
C HIS A 84 6.09 -10.20 5.30
N ALA A 85 4.97 -9.59 5.69
CA ALA A 85 3.64 -10.13 5.47
C ALA A 85 3.34 -10.26 3.96
N CYS A 86 3.61 -9.21 3.17
CA CYS A 86 3.48 -9.25 1.72
C CYS A 86 4.37 -10.33 1.08
N ALA A 87 5.61 -10.47 1.55
CA ALA A 87 6.52 -11.52 1.08
C ALA A 87 6.06 -12.95 1.46
N ARG A 88 5.29 -13.12 2.54
CA ARG A 88 4.67 -14.40 2.91
C ARG A 88 3.42 -14.71 2.08
N LEU A 89 2.70 -13.68 1.63
CA LEU A 89 1.45 -13.80 0.87
C LEU A 89 1.69 -14.18 -0.59
N VAL A 90 2.83 -13.77 -1.15
CA VAL A 90 3.19 -14.06 -2.54
C VAL A 90 3.63 -15.51 -2.72
N LYS A 91 3.23 -16.13 -3.83
CA LYS A 91 3.69 -17.46 -4.26
C LYS A 91 5.20 -17.44 -4.55
N PRO A 92 5.89 -18.59 -4.45
CA PRO A 92 7.23 -18.73 -5.03
C PRO A 92 7.23 -18.35 -6.52
N GLY A 93 8.07 -17.39 -6.91
CA GLY A 93 8.13 -16.87 -8.29
C GLY A 93 7.09 -15.80 -8.63
N GLY A 94 6.21 -15.44 -7.68
CA GLY A 94 5.33 -14.30 -7.81
C GLY A 94 6.03 -12.97 -7.51
N HIS A 95 5.31 -11.87 -7.72
CA HIS A 95 5.85 -10.52 -7.61
C HIS A 95 5.20 -9.73 -6.47
N VAL A 96 6.03 -8.93 -5.79
CA VAL A 96 5.55 -7.94 -4.83
C VAL A 96 5.98 -6.56 -5.31
N PHE A 97 5.01 -5.66 -5.46
CA PHE A 97 5.23 -4.27 -5.81
C PHE A 97 4.95 -3.39 -4.61
N PHE A 98 5.85 -2.44 -4.36
CA PHE A 98 5.69 -1.42 -3.35
C PHE A 98 5.83 -0.05 -3.99
N SER A 99 4.94 0.87 -3.63
CA SER A 99 5.13 2.30 -3.85
C SER A 99 4.98 3.02 -2.52
N THR A 100 5.69 4.12 -2.37
CA THR A 100 5.58 5.01 -1.22
C THR A 100 5.74 6.41 -1.73
N ILE A 101 5.10 7.39 -1.09
CA ILE A 101 5.41 8.79 -1.36
C ILE A 101 6.88 8.99 -1.05
N ASN A 102 7.67 9.17 -2.12
CA ASN A 102 9.08 9.50 -2.02
C ASN A 102 9.24 10.89 -1.39
N ARG A 103 9.25 10.94 -0.05
CA ARG A 103 9.60 12.14 0.69
C ARG A 103 11.11 12.33 0.67
N ASN A 104 11.66 12.61 -0.50
CA ASN A 104 12.96 13.24 -0.63
C ASN A 104 12.91 14.55 0.18
N GLY A 105 13.89 14.82 1.05
CA GLY A 105 13.90 16.00 1.92
C GLY A 105 13.68 17.33 1.17
N LYS A 106 14.01 17.39 -0.12
CA LYS A 106 13.73 18.54 -1.00
C LYS A 106 12.25 18.68 -1.39
N ALA A 107 11.55 17.57 -1.68
CA ALA A 107 10.12 17.57 -1.99
C ALA A 107 9.28 17.91 -0.75
N TRP A 108 9.71 17.44 0.42
CA TRP A 108 9.12 17.83 1.71
C TRP A 108 9.37 19.30 2.04
N LEU A 109 10.59 19.82 1.84
CA LEU A 109 10.86 21.25 2.03
C LEU A 109 9.96 22.10 1.13
N MET A 110 9.76 21.70 -0.13
CA MET A 110 8.83 22.40 -1.04
C MET A 110 7.36 22.25 -0.63
N ALA A 111 6.92 21.07 -0.20
CA ALA A 111 5.53 20.84 0.21
C ALA A 111 5.19 21.52 1.54
N VAL A 112 6.10 21.52 2.52
CA VAL A 112 5.93 22.19 3.82
C VAL A 112 6.10 23.69 3.71
N VAL A 113 7.10 24.19 2.97
CA VAL A 113 7.21 25.63 2.69
C VAL A 113 6.00 26.11 1.88
N GLY A 114 5.57 25.33 0.88
CA GLY A 114 4.36 25.61 0.10
C GLY A 114 3.08 25.64 0.95
N ALA A 115 2.81 24.59 1.73
CA ALA A 115 1.56 24.45 2.49
C ALA A 115 1.53 25.24 3.80
N GLU A 116 2.63 25.30 4.56
CA GLU A 116 2.68 25.99 5.87
C GLU A 116 3.07 27.47 5.75
N TYR A 117 3.97 27.83 4.81
CA TYR A 117 4.54 29.19 4.73
C TYR A 117 3.99 30.03 3.56
N VAL A 118 3.65 29.42 2.42
CA VAL A 118 3.12 30.14 1.24
C VAL A 118 1.59 30.15 1.23
N MET A 119 0.93 28.99 1.39
CA MET A 119 -0.53 28.87 1.31
C MET A 119 -1.27 28.88 2.66
N ARG A 120 -0.55 28.72 3.79
CA ARG A 120 -1.10 28.73 5.18
C ARG A 120 -2.30 27.79 5.41
N MET A 121 -2.31 26.61 4.79
CA MET A 121 -3.45 25.69 4.86
C MET A 121 -3.48 24.85 6.15
N VAL A 122 -2.37 24.76 6.90
CA VAL A 122 -2.25 23.92 8.10
C VAL A 122 -1.34 24.58 9.15
N PRO A 123 -1.56 24.39 10.47
CA PRO A 123 -0.73 24.99 11.52
C PRO A 123 0.71 24.46 11.50
N LYS A 124 1.66 25.32 11.88
CA LYS A 124 3.09 24.98 11.92
C LYS A 124 3.37 23.81 12.86
N GLY A 125 4.13 22.82 12.38
CA GLY A 125 4.61 21.69 13.20
C GLY A 125 3.76 20.43 13.14
N THR A 126 2.88 20.28 12.14
CA THR A 126 1.99 19.10 12.01
C THR A 126 2.72 17.87 11.45
N HIS A 127 3.98 17.99 11.01
CA HIS A 127 4.72 16.92 10.33
C HIS A 127 5.85 16.33 11.21
N ASP A 128 5.64 15.10 11.71
CA ASP A 128 6.63 14.35 12.52
C ASP A 128 7.69 13.66 11.64
N VAL A 129 8.95 14.01 11.89
CA VAL A 129 10.17 13.61 11.16
C VAL A 129 10.59 12.15 11.44
N LYS A 130 9.98 11.48 12.42
CA LYS A 130 10.41 10.13 12.85
C LYS A 130 9.77 8.97 12.09
N LYS A 131 8.75 9.22 11.27
CA LYS A 131 8.04 8.17 10.49
C LYS A 131 8.62 7.91 9.09
N PHE A 132 9.84 8.37 8.82
CA PHE A 132 10.42 8.35 7.47
C PHE A 132 11.18 7.05 7.17
N ILE A 133 10.84 6.39 6.06
CA ILE A 133 11.57 5.25 5.53
C ILE A 133 12.62 5.76 4.53
N LYS A 134 13.90 5.38 4.71
CA LYS A 134 14.97 5.74 3.77
C LYS A 134 15.05 4.69 2.63
N PRO A 135 15.18 5.12 1.36
CA PRO A 135 15.22 4.20 0.21
C PRO A 135 16.35 3.15 0.27
N PRO A 136 17.61 3.47 0.64
CA PRO A 136 18.68 2.46 0.62
C PRO A 136 18.51 1.33 1.65
N SER A 137 17.86 1.61 2.79
CA SER A 137 17.57 0.61 3.82
C SER A 137 16.35 -0.26 3.50
N PHE A 138 15.46 0.21 2.64
CA PHE A 138 14.26 -0.51 2.22
C PHE A 138 14.61 -1.76 1.37
N TYR A 139 15.54 -1.63 0.42
CA TYR A 139 15.85 -2.70 -0.55
C TYR A 139 16.86 -3.74 -0.06
N ALA A 140 17.85 -3.34 0.75
CA ALA A 140 18.98 -4.21 1.09
C ALA A 140 18.75 -5.07 2.35
N GLY A 141 17.84 -4.67 3.24
CA GLY A 141 17.65 -5.32 4.54
C GLY A 141 16.45 -6.26 4.65
N TRP A 142 15.37 -6.02 3.90
CA TRP A 142 14.04 -6.58 4.22
C TRP A 142 13.47 -7.53 3.17
N MET A 143 14.03 -7.55 1.96
CA MET A 143 13.58 -8.41 0.86
C MET A 143 14.65 -9.46 0.55
N LYS A 144 14.28 -10.75 0.59
CA LYS A 144 15.12 -11.81 0.00
C LYS A 144 15.17 -11.61 -1.53
N PRO A 145 16.30 -11.94 -2.20
CA PRO A 145 16.54 -11.65 -3.63
C PRO A 145 15.57 -12.30 -4.63
N ARG A 146 14.53 -13.00 -4.19
CA ARG A 146 13.60 -13.77 -5.02
C ARG A 146 12.26 -13.08 -5.32
N CYS A 147 12.00 -11.87 -4.80
CA CYS A 147 10.66 -11.24 -4.86
C CYS A 147 10.62 -9.78 -5.37
N ALA A 148 11.73 -9.17 -5.75
CA ALA A 148 11.79 -7.71 -5.94
C ALA A 148 11.71 -7.29 -7.42
N SER A 149 10.58 -6.72 -7.80
CA SER A 149 10.48 -5.78 -8.93
C SER A 149 9.90 -4.48 -8.37
N ALA A 150 10.76 -3.47 -8.20
CA ALA A 150 10.33 -2.11 -7.87
C ALA A 150 10.24 -1.31 -9.17
N ILE A 151 9.13 -0.60 -9.37
CA ILE A 151 8.96 0.40 -10.43
C ILE A 151 8.88 1.76 -9.75
#